data_AF-A0A0D0LHV9-F1
#
_entry.id   AF-A0A0D0LHV9-F1
#
_cell.length_a   1.000
_cell.length_b   1.000
_cell.length_c   1.000
_cell.angle_alpha   90.00
_cell.angle_beta   90.00
_cell.angle_gamma   90.00
#
_symmetry.space_group_name_H-M   'P 1'
#
loop_
_entity.id
_entity.type
_entity.pdbx_description
1 polymer ?
#
loop_
_entity_poly.entity_id
_entity_poly.type
_entity_poly.pdbx_seq_one_letter_code
_entity_poly.pdbx_strand_id
1 'polypeptide(L)'
;MKYDCPHCRKPGITGFAKRWSSRAAPAKCEACGGLSHVLASTSSGIGAAGVLIVVVALIGALGWPSACSAVVFLFGLVLAVACNLRAWKRAKLWPISRESAAHATTANWFVTGIAVLLGLSS
;
A
#
# COMPACT_ATOMS: atom_id res chain seq x y z
N MET A 1 4.50 -15.21 -1.41
CA MET A 1 3.94 -15.38 -0.05
C MET A 1 2.45 -15.07 -0.04
N LYS A 2 1.65 -15.91 0.63
CA LYS A 2 0.23 -15.66 0.89
C LYS A 2 0.04 -15.26 2.36
N TYR A 3 -0.92 -14.40 2.63
CA TYR A 3 -1.32 -13.93 3.94
C TYR A 3 -2.60 -14.64 4.39
N ASP A 4 -2.74 -14.80 5.70
CA ASP A 4 -3.92 -15.42 6.30
C ASP A 4 -5.14 -14.53 6.12
N CYS A 5 -6.23 -15.16 5.70
CA CYS A 5 -7.51 -14.49 5.56
C CYS A 5 -8.17 -14.28 6.93
N PRO A 6 -8.67 -13.07 7.24
CA PRO A 6 -9.36 -12.82 8.50
C PRO A 6 -10.68 -13.59 8.64
N HIS A 7 -11.28 -14.06 7.53
CA HIS A 7 -12.53 -14.83 7.54
C HIS A 7 -12.32 -16.31 7.88
N CYS A 8 -11.42 -16.98 7.15
CA CYS A 8 -11.24 -18.44 7.26
C CYS A 8 -9.93 -18.85 7.96
N ARG A 9 -9.09 -17.89 8.36
CA ARG A 9 -7.75 -18.09 8.96
C ARG A 9 -6.80 -19.01 8.18
N LYS A 10 -7.03 -19.19 6.88
CA LYS A 10 -6.14 -19.94 5.97
C LYS A 10 -5.36 -18.97 5.08
N PRO A 11 -4.14 -19.34 4.63
CA PRO A 11 -3.40 -18.54 3.68
C PRO A 11 -4.14 -18.51 2.34
N GLY A 12 -4.53 -17.33 1.89
CA GLY A 12 -5.35 -17.19 0.69
C GLY A 12 -5.33 -15.82 0.03
N ILE A 13 -4.61 -14.85 0.61
CA ILE A 13 -4.49 -13.49 0.08
C ILE A 13 -3.05 -13.27 -0.40
N THR A 14 -2.85 -12.98 -1.68
CA THR A 14 -1.51 -12.73 -2.20
C THR A 14 -0.94 -11.42 -1.66
N GLY A 15 0.40 -11.30 -1.63
CA GLY A 15 1.03 -10.05 -1.19
C GLY A 15 0.62 -8.86 -2.05
N PHE A 16 0.64 -9.00 -3.38
CA PHE A 16 0.19 -7.92 -4.27
C PHE A 16 -1.27 -7.52 -4.01
N ALA A 17 -2.18 -8.50 -3.83
CA ALA A 17 -3.56 -8.21 -3.48
C ALA A 17 -3.65 -7.43 -2.16
N LYS A 18 -2.88 -7.81 -1.13
CA LYS A 18 -2.81 -7.07 0.14
C LYS A 18 -2.27 -5.65 -0.06
N ARG A 19 -1.18 -5.49 -0.83
CA ARG A 19 -0.48 -4.20 -1.01
C ARG A 19 -1.35 -3.12 -1.65
N TRP A 20 -2.17 -3.54 -2.60
CA TRP A 20 -3.04 -2.67 -3.39
C TRP A 20 -4.51 -2.74 -2.95
N SER A 21 -4.80 -3.48 -1.87
CA SER A 21 -6.16 -3.55 -1.34
C SER A 21 -6.60 -2.22 -0.74
N SER A 22 -7.83 -1.85 -1.03
CA SER A 22 -8.53 -0.71 -0.44
C SER A 22 -9.99 -1.09 -0.15
N ARG A 23 -10.77 -0.21 0.47
CA ARG A 23 -12.22 -0.44 0.62
C ARG A 23 -12.93 -0.57 -0.72
N ALA A 24 -12.52 0.22 -1.73
CA ALA A 24 -13.09 0.21 -3.07
C ALA A 24 -12.55 -0.95 -3.93
N ALA A 25 -11.32 -1.41 -3.67
CA ALA A 25 -10.72 -2.54 -4.35
C ALA A 25 -10.20 -3.56 -3.31
N PRO A 26 -11.10 -4.30 -2.62
CA PRO A 26 -10.68 -5.23 -1.58
C PRO A 26 -9.97 -6.45 -2.18
N ALA A 27 -9.05 -7.04 -1.42
CA ALA A 27 -8.44 -8.31 -1.75
C ALA A 27 -9.44 -9.45 -1.54
N LYS A 28 -9.54 -10.32 -2.54
CA LYS A 28 -10.33 -11.56 -2.46
C LYS A 28 -9.46 -12.72 -2.01
N CYS A 29 -9.95 -13.47 -1.02
CA CYS A 29 -9.33 -14.71 -0.58
C CYS A 29 -9.58 -15.84 -1.60
N GLU A 30 -8.54 -16.52 -2.05
CA GLU A 30 -8.64 -17.67 -2.96
C GLU A 30 -9.27 -18.90 -2.30
N ALA A 31 -9.14 -19.05 -0.97
CA ALA A 31 -9.63 -20.23 -0.24
C ALA A 31 -11.13 -20.16 0.09
N CYS A 32 -11.62 -19.01 0.57
CA CYS A 32 -13.03 -18.86 1.00
C CYS A 32 -13.83 -17.82 0.20
N GLY A 33 -13.19 -17.10 -0.73
CA GLY A 33 -13.85 -16.03 -1.49
C GLY A 33 -14.18 -14.77 -0.68
N GLY A 34 -13.84 -14.72 0.61
CA GLY A 34 -14.06 -13.56 1.48
C GLY A 34 -13.25 -12.35 1.05
N LEU A 35 -13.81 -11.16 1.25
CA LEU A 35 -13.18 -9.88 0.93
C LEU A 35 -12.55 -9.25 2.16
N SER A 36 -11.36 -8.69 2.00
CA SER A 36 -10.68 -7.93 3.03
C SER A 36 -9.79 -6.84 2.46
N HIS A 37 -9.52 -5.81 3.24
CA HIS A 37 -8.68 -4.69 2.81
C HIS A 37 -7.72 -4.26 3.92
N VAL A 38 -6.65 -3.56 3.56
CA VAL A 38 -5.86 -2.79 4.54
C VAL A 38 -6.56 -1.46 4.81
N LEU A 39 -6.45 -0.93 6.03
CA LEU A 39 -7.05 0.35 6.39
C LEU A 39 -6.39 1.48 5.59
N ALA A 40 -7.18 2.44 5.10
CA ALA A 40 -6.71 3.50 4.21
C ALA A 40 -5.54 4.31 4.81
N SER A 41 -5.60 4.66 6.10
CA SER A 41 -4.52 5.38 6.79
C SER A 41 -3.20 4.60 6.78
N THR A 42 -3.27 3.27 6.93
CA THR A 42 -2.09 2.40 6.90
C THR A 42 -1.57 2.21 5.47
N SER A 43 -2.44 1.91 4.52
CA SER A 43 -2.03 1.70 3.11
C SER A 43 -1.45 2.98 2.49
N SER A 44 -2.07 4.13 2.75
CA SER A 44 -1.60 5.44 2.28
C SER A 44 -0.29 5.84 2.94
N GLY A 45 -0.13 5.61 4.25
CA GLY A 45 1.14 5.86 4.95
C GLY A 45 2.30 5.04 4.35
N ILE A 46 2.10 3.75 4.10
CA ILE A 46 3.10 2.88 3.44
C ILE A 46 3.36 3.33 1.99
N GLY A 47 2.31 3.78 1.29
CA GLY A 47 2.41 4.37 -0.05
C GLY A 47 3.30 5.61 -0.07
N ALA A 48 2.97 6.61 0.75
CA ALA A 48 3.69 7.87 0.86
C ALA A 48 5.14 7.67 1.30
N ALA A 49 5.39 6.80 2.28
CA ALA A 49 6.75 6.43 2.69
C ALA A 49 7.53 5.81 1.53
N GLY A 50 6.90 4.94 0.73
CA GLY A 50 7.51 4.38 -0.48
C GLY A 50 7.91 5.44 -1.50
N VAL A 51 7.02 6.41 -1.77
CA VAL A 51 7.32 7.54 -2.68
C VAL A 51 8.48 8.38 -2.14
N LEU A 52 8.46 8.72 -0.85
CA LEU A 52 9.54 9.48 -0.21
C LEU A 52 10.89 8.75 -0.31
N ILE A 53 10.92 7.44 -0.08
CA ILE A 53 12.13 6.62 -0.24
C ILE A 53 12.68 6.75 -1.66
N VAL A 54 11.82 6.66 -2.68
CA VAL A 54 12.24 6.78 -4.10
C VAL A 54 12.76 8.19 -4.39
N VAL A 55 12.05 9.23 -3.95
CA VAL A 55 12.47 10.63 -4.18
C VAL A 55 13.83 10.90 -3.52
N VAL A 56 14.01 10.47 -2.27
CA VAL A 56 15.28 10.63 -1.54
C VAL A 56 16.39 9.83 -2.23
N ALA A 57 16.12 8.61 -2.69
CA ALA A 57 17.08 7.80 -3.45
C ALA A 57 17.56 8.53 -4.73
N LEU A 58 16.63 9.13 -5.47
CA LEU A 58 16.94 9.87 -6.70
C LEU A 58 17.78 11.12 -6.42
N ILE A 59 17.40 11.90 -5.41
CA ILE A 59 18.18 13.08 -4.98
C ILE A 59 19.59 12.65 -4.56
N GLY A 60 19.69 11.58 -3.78
CA GLY A 60 20.98 11.09 -3.31
C GLY A 60 21.89 10.59 -4.44
N ALA A 61 21.32 9.95 -5.47
CA ALA A 61 22.06 9.50 -6.63
C ALA A 61 22.62 10.66 -7.49
N LEU A 62 21.97 11.82 -7.48
CA LEU A 62 22.35 12.99 -8.27
C LEU A 62 23.37 13.91 -7.57
N GLY A 63 23.53 13.78 -6.24
CA GLY A 63 24.12 14.86 -5.44
C GLY A 63 25.29 14.52 -4.52
N TRP A 64 25.81 13.28 -4.48
CA TRP A 64 26.78 12.90 -3.43
C TRP A 64 28.25 12.81 -3.87
N PRO A 65 29.13 13.74 -3.45
CA PRO A 65 30.53 13.79 -3.91
C PRO A 65 31.53 12.95 -3.10
N SER A 66 31.17 12.42 -1.91
CA SER A 66 32.11 11.71 -1.03
C SER A 66 31.72 10.26 -0.75
N ALA A 67 32.69 9.35 -0.84
CA ALA A 67 32.49 7.90 -0.67
C ALA A 67 31.99 7.50 0.73
N CYS A 68 32.46 8.16 1.79
CA CYS A 68 32.06 7.86 3.17
C CYS A 68 30.58 8.21 3.41
N SER A 69 30.10 9.32 2.85
CA SER A 69 28.71 9.74 2.96
C SER A 69 27.77 8.94 2.07
N ALA A 70 28.25 8.44 0.92
CA ALA A 70 27.48 7.52 0.08
C ALA A 70 27.17 6.19 0.79
N VAL A 71 28.12 5.64 1.56
CA VAL A 71 27.89 4.41 2.34
C VAL A 71 26.81 4.65 3.41
N VAL A 72 26.90 5.73 4.17
CA VAL A 72 25.89 6.08 5.19
C VAL A 72 24.50 6.26 4.54
N PHE A 73 24.45 6.94 3.40
CA PHE A 73 23.21 7.11 2.63
C PHE A 73 22.62 5.78 2.20
N LEU A 74 23.42 4.88 1.62
CA LEU A 74 22.97 3.55 1.20
C LEU A 74 22.46 2.72 2.38
N PHE A 75 23.15 2.74 3.52
CA PHE A 75 22.67 2.08 4.74
C PHE A 75 21.33 2.64 5.20
N GLY A 76 21.19 3.97 5.24
CA GLY A 76 19.92 4.63 5.57
C GLY A 76 18.80 4.25 4.61
N LEU A 77 19.09 4.20 3.32
CA LEU A 77 18.13 3.82 2.28
C LEU A 77 17.67 2.36 2.43
N VAL A 78 18.61 1.43 2.65
CA VAL A 78 18.32 0.02 2.90
C VAL A 78 17.46 -0.15 4.15
N LEU A 79 17.79 0.55 5.23
CA LEU A 79 16.98 0.55 6.46
C LEU A 79 15.57 1.10 6.22
N ALA A 80 15.43 2.19 5.47
CA ALA A 80 14.12 2.76 5.14
C ALA A 80 13.25 1.78 4.33
N VAL A 81 13.84 1.14 3.31
CA VAL A 81 13.16 0.08 2.52
C VAL A 81 12.76 -1.08 3.42
N ALA A 82 13.65 -1.56 4.28
CA ALA A 82 13.37 -2.67 5.19
C ALA A 82 12.23 -2.34 6.18
N CYS A 83 12.24 -1.13 6.75
CA CYS A 83 11.17 -0.63 7.62
C CYS A 83 9.83 -0.54 6.88
N ASN A 84 9.82 -0.03 5.64
CA ASN A 84 8.61 0.05 4.83
C ASN A 84 8.05 -1.34 4.49
N LEU A 85 8.91 -2.28 4.11
CA LEU A 85 8.53 -3.68 3.86
C LEU A 85 8.00 -4.35 5.14
N ARG A 86 8.60 -4.06 6.30
CA ARG A 86 8.15 -4.58 7.59
C ARG A 86 6.77 -4.00 7.96
N ALA A 87 6.55 -2.71 7.75
CA ALA A 87 5.25 -2.06 7.95
C ALA A 87 4.17 -2.70 7.07
N TRP A 88 4.47 -2.94 5.80
CA TRP A 88 3.56 -3.64 4.88
C TRP A 88 3.26 -5.09 5.31
N LYS A 89 4.29 -5.84 5.72
CA LYS A 89 4.09 -7.20 6.25
C LYS A 89 3.18 -7.19 7.48
N ARG A 90 3.33 -6.21 8.38
CA ARG A 90 2.51 -6.05 9.60
C ARG A 90 1.12 -5.42 9.38
N ALA A 91 0.85 -4.83 8.22
CA ALA A 91 -0.43 -4.19 7.95
C ALA A 91 -1.59 -5.18 8.13
N LYS A 92 -2.56 -4.83 8.96
CA LYS A 92 -3.70 -5.70 9.29
C LYS A 92 -4.73 -5.68 8.17
N LEU A 93 -5.25 -6.86 7.83
CA LEU A 93 -6.39 -7.02 6.92
C LEU A 93 -7.69 -6.97 7.72
N TRP A 94 -8.62 -6.16 7.25
CA TRP A 94 -9.95 -5.99 7.82
C TRP A 94 -10.98 -6.64 6.90
N PRO A 95 -11.88 -7.49 7.43
CA PRO A 95 -12.95 -8.06 6.65
C PRO A 95 -13.96 -6.98 6.21
N ILE A 96 -14.51 -7.12 5.00
CA ILE A 96 -15.55 -6.25 4.47
C ILE A 96 -16.63 -7.07 3.77
N SER A 97 -17.89 -6.65 3.85
CA SER A 97 -18.98 -7.25 3.08
C SER A 97 -18.92 -6.82 1.60
N ARG A 98 -19.53 -7.61 0.70
CA ARG A 98 -19.59 -7.26 -0.73
C ARG A 98 -20.36 -5.97 -0.96
N GLU A 99 -21.46 -5.78 -0.23
CA GLU A 99 -22.30 -4.60 -0.31
C GLU A 99 -21.54 -3.33 0.09
N SER A 100 -20.85 -3.35 1.24
CA SER A 100 -20.03 -2.22 1.68
C SER A 100 -18.87 -1.91 0.71
N ALA A 101 -18.28 -2.93 0.09
CA ALA A 101 -17.25 -2.74 -0.94
C ALA A 101 -17.82 -2.09 -2.23
N ALA A 102 -19.03 -2.50 -2.65
CA ALA A 102 -19.70 -1.91 -3.81
C ALA A 102 -20.02 -0.43 -3.56
N HIS A 103 -20.57 -0.08 -2.39
CA HIS A 103 -20.80 1.32 -2.01
C HIS A 103 -19.51 2.15 -1.98
N ALA A 104 -18.43 1.60 -1.43
CA ALA A 104 -17.13 2.27 -1.41
C ALA A 104 -16.57 2.49 -2.81
N THR A 105 -16.80 1.55 -3.73
CA THR A 105 -16.42 1.68 -5.14
C THR A 105 -17.19 2.82 -5.79
N THR A 106 -18.51 2.84 -5.67
CA THR A 106 -19.37 3.90 -6.23
C THR A 106 -18.99 5.27 -5.68
N ALA A 107 -18.77 5.38 -4.37
CA ALA A 107 -18.31 6.63 -3.76
C ALA A 107 -16.94 7.07 -4.31
N ASN A 108 -16.01 6.14 -4.50
CA ASN A 108 -14.70 6.45 -5.08
C ASN A 108 -14.82 6.95 -6.52
N TRP A 109 -15.68 6.35 -7.34
CA TRP A 109 -15.96 6.83 -8.70
C TRP A 109 -16.58 8.24 -8.70
N PHE A 110 -17.48 8.51 -7.76
CA PHE A 110 -18.11 9.83 -7.64
C PHE A 110 -17.09 10.91 -7.28
N VAL A 111 -16.23 10.63 -6.29
CA VAL A 111 -15.14 11.54 -5.90
C VAL A 111 -14.14 11.74 -7.04
N THR A 112 -13.79 10.66 -7.75
CA THR A 112 -12.89 10.73 -8.90
C THR A 112 -13.51 11.57 -10.02
N GLY A 113 -14.80 11.40 -10.30
CA GLY A 113 -15.54 12.19 -11.28
C GLY A 113 -15.54 13.68 -10.93
N ILE A 114 -15.78 14.02 -9.65
CA ILE A 114 -15.69 15.41 -9.18
C ILE A 114 -14.27 15.94 -9.30
N ALA A 115 -13.25 15.17 -8.92
CA ALA A 115 -11.85 15.58 -9.02
C ALA A 115 -11.44 15.87 -10.47
N VAL A 116 -11.86 15.04 -11.42
CA VAL A 116 -11.65 15.27 -12.86
C VAL A 116 -12.36 16.54 -13.33
N LEU A 117 -13.63 16.74 -12.94
CA LEU A 117 -14.39 17.95 -13.28
C LEU A 117 -13.74 19.22 -12.74
N LEU A 118 -13.12 19.15 -11.57
CA LEU A 118 -12.40 20.28 -10.95
C LEU A 118 -10.96 20.43 -11.43
N GLY A 119 -10.47 19.56 -12.33
CA GLY A 119 -9.07 19.57 -12.79
C GLY A 119 -8.05 19.16 -11.73
N LEU A 120 -8.50 18.48 -10.66
CA LEU A 120 -7.70 18.06 -9.51
C LEU A 120 -7.18 16.61 -9.62
N SER A 121 -7.43 15.92 -10.74
CA SER A 121 -6.84 14.61 -11.01
C SER A 121 -5.39 14.76 -11.48
N SER A 122 -4.50 15.08 -10.54
CA SER A 122 -3.03 15.16 -10.76
C SER A 122 -2.34 13.89 -10.29
#